data_AF-A0A1H8SP93-F1
#
_entry.id   AF-A0A1H8SP93-F1
#
_cell.length_a   1.000
_cell.length_b   1.000
_cell.length_c   1.000
_cell.angle_alpha   90.00
_cell.angle_beta   90.00
_cell.angle_gamma   90.00
#
_symmetry.space_group_name_H-M   'P 1'
#
loop_
_entity.id
_entity.type
_entity.pdbx_description
1 polymer ?
#
loop_
_entity_poly.entity_id
_entity_poly.type
_entity_poly.pdbx_seq_one_letter_code
_entity_poly.pdbx_strand_id
1 'polypeptide(L)'
;MVQKIYKDQDLPMGDLGQIGLAENGRLILDESDLQALLSGSRTGMLKLQNITADGATIDSLDAKLSLRQNDRGSLDLLVHPVYREASYPEYLTDSEAESLEKGAEVNLEKIINDHGVKKEVLVEFDKETREFIITDTEKVLVPDMVNNEYLSLEQKERYRKGKEVELSDGTRFQYAGGDARGVRANKLALIASVIVDGGMSYLLYKGLNAMFGQKHDPQKADVYSKGYYQALEDMIKKNETERPANRRNESEQIRAYTRSGYSR
;
A
#
# COMPACT_ATOMS: atom_id res chain seq x y z
N MET A 1 -9.03 -7.21 -4.27
CA MET A 1 -8.07 -7.53 -3.19
C MET A 1 -6.79 -6.79 -3.51
N VAL A 2 -6.08 -6.24 -2.52
CA VAL A 2 -4.72 -5.70 -2.74
C VAL A 2 -3.77 -6.91 -2.80
N GLN A 3 -2.76 -6.83 -3.65
CA GLN A 3 -1.75 -7.86 -3.87
C GLN A 3 -0.87 -7.79 -2.66
N LYS A 4 -0.95 -8.86 -1.88
CA LYS A 4 -0.21 -8.99 -0.65
C LYS A 4 1.18 -9.49 -0.99
N ILE A 5 2.20 -8.72 -0.63
CA ILE A 5 3.60 -9.17 -0.64
C ILE A 5 3.81 -10.15 0.53
N TYR A 6 3.13 -9.89 1.65
CA TYR A 6 3.21 -10.70 2.87
C TYR A 6 1.91 -11.47 3.12
N LYS A 7 1.99 -12.64 3.74
CA LYS A 7 0.79 -13.41 4.10
C LYS A 7 0.33 -13.01 5.50
N ASP A 8 -0.97 -13.03 5.72
CA ASP A 8 -1.61 -12.66 6.99
C ASP A 8 -1.05 -13.49 8.16
N GLN A 9 -0.73 -14.76 7.90
CA GLN A 9 -0.14 -15.69 8.89
C GLN A 9 1.30 -15.35 9.28
N ASP A 10 2.00 -14.55 8.47
CA ASP A 10 3.40 -14.18 8.70
C ASP A 10 3.52 -12.88 9.52
N LEU A 11 2.38 -12.25 9.86
CA LEU A 11 2.36 -11.03 10.66
C LEU A 11 2.97 -11.25 12.05
N PRO A 12 3.80 -10.31 12.55
CA PRO A 12 4.42 -10.40 13.86
C PRO A 12 3.38 -10.09 14.96
N MET A 13 2.51 -11.06 15.24
CA MET A 13 1.39 -10.90 16.19
C MET A 13 1.83 -10.54 17.60
N GLY A 14 3.02 -10.97 18.02
CA GLY A 14 3.61 -10.60 19.31
C GLY A 14 3.90 -9.10 19.40
N ASP A 15 4.60 -8.55 18.41
CA ASP A 15 4.96 -7.13 18.35
C ASP A 15 3.72 -6.25 18.20
N LEU A 16 2.76 -6.66 17.36
CA LEU A 16 1.47 -5.99 17.23
C LEU A 16 0.71 -5.94 18.57
N GLY A 17 0.80 -7.01 19.37
CA GLY A 17 0.20 -7.04 20.70
C GLY A 17 0.86 -6.08 21.70
N GLN A 18 2.19 -5.93 21.64
CA GLN A 18 2.93 -5.01 22.50
C GLN A 18 2.55 -3.53 22.30
N ILE A 19 2.00 -3.18 21.13
CA ILE A 19 1.53 -1.83 20.80
C ILE A 19 0.00 -1.71 20.76
N GLY A 20 -0.72 -2.70 21.29
CA GLY A 20 -2.18 -2.66 21.43
C GLY A 20 -2.95 -2.90 20.14
N LEU A 21 -2.31 -3.42 19.09
CA LEU A 21 -2.91 -3.71 17.78
C LEU A 21 -3.23 -5.19 17.57
N ALA A 22 -2.99 -6.04 18.56
CA ALA A 22 -3.46 -7.41 18.58
C ALA A 22 -3.78 -7.87 20.00
N GLU A 23 -4.88 -8.62 20.14
CA GLU A 23 -5.28 -9.20 21.43
C GLU A 23 -5.88 -10.59 21.19
N ASN A 24 -5.49 -11.59 21.99
CA ASN A 24 -6.02 -12.96 21.92
C ASN A 24 -5.97 -13.57 20.49
N GLY A 25 -4.90 -13.27 19.74
CA GLY A 25 -4.71 -13.73 18.36
C GLY A 25 -5.58 -13.02 17.32
N ARG A 26 -6.28 -11.94 17.69
CA ARG A 26 -7.09 -11.12 16.78
C ARG A 26 -6.39 -9.79 16.54
N LEU A 27 -6.36 -9.36 15.29
CA LEU A 27 -5.88 -8.04 14.90
C LEU A 27 -6.90 -6.96 15.28
N ILE A 28 -6.39 -5.86 15.80
CA ILE A 28 -7.12 -4.63 16.10
C ILE A 28 -6.58 -3.56 15.15
N LEU A 29 -6.77 -3.83 13.86
CA LEU A 29 -6.41 -2.94 12.75
C LEU A 29 -7.59 -2.87 11.80
N ASP A 30 -7.80 -1.71 11.20
CA ASP A 30 -8.78 -1.60 10.14
C ASP A 30 -8.30 -2.31 8.87
N GLU A 31 -9.22 -2.56 7.94
CA GLU A 31 -8.88 -3.26 6.70
C GLU A 31 -7.91 -2.44 5.84
N SER A 32 -7.98 -1.11 5.86
CA SER A 32 -7.09 -0.24 5.08
C SER A 32 -5.64 -0.42 5.47
N ASP A 33 -5.36 -0.33 6.76
CA ASP A 33 -4.02 -0.39 7.34
C ASP A 33 -3.45 -1.80 7.28
N LEU A 34 -4.29 -2.82 7.49
CA LEU A 34 -3.89 -4.20 7.29
C LEU A 34 -3.44 -4.45 5.84
N GLN A 35 -4.20 -3.96 4.85
CA GLN A 35 -3.81 -4.11 3.45
C GLN A 35 -2.54 -3.31 3.14
N ALA A 36 -2.35 -2.13 3.75
CA ALA A 36 -1.12 -1.35 3.59
C ALA A 36 0.10 -2.16 4.04
N LEU A 37 0.08 -2.70 5.28
CA LEU A 37 1.14 -3.55 5.82
C LEU A 37 1.44 -4.75 4.92
N LEU A 38 0.40 -5.49 4.53
CA LEU A 38 0.55 -6.71 3.72
C LEU A 38 1.05 -6.41 2.30
N SER A 39 0.82 -5.20 1.80
CA SER A 39 1.36 -4.73 0.51
C SER A 39 2.79 -4.18 0.61
N GLY A 40 3.39 -4.16 1.81
CA GLY A 40 4.70 -3.56 2.05
C GLY A 40 4.70 -2.03 2.14
N SER A 41 3.52 -1.40 2.18
CA SER A 41 3.36 0.05 2.38
C SER A 41 3.33 0.40 3.87
N ARG A 42 3.51 1.68 4.18
CA ARG A 42 3.24 2.20 5.53
C ARG A 42 1.73 2.30 5.78
N THR A 43 1.28 2.19 7.03
CA THR A 43 -0.13 2.47 7.39
C THR A 43 -0.45 3.96 7.28
N GLY A 44 -1.72 4.31 7.46
CA GLY A 44 -2.08 5.66 7.92
C GLY A 44 -1.53 5.95 9.33
N MET A 45 -1.72 7.19 9.79
CA MET A 45 -1.36 7.55 11.16
C MET A 45 -2.26 6.80 12.15
N LEU A 46 -1.65 6.00 13.02
CA LEU A 46 -2.32 5.22 14.06
C LEU A 46 -2.07 5.83 15.43
N LYS A 47 -3.11 5.82 16.26
CA LYS A 47 -2.97 6.12 17.69
C LYS A 47 -2.75 4.80 18.45
N LEU A 48 -1.49 4.49 18.69
CA LEU A 48 -1.09 3.34 19.50
C LEU A 48 -1.39 3.62 20.97
N GLN A 49 -1.79 2.59 21.73
CA GLN A 49 -2.17 2.72 23.14
C GLN A 49 -1.55 1.61 23.96
N ASN A 50 -1.29 1.89 25.24
CA ASN A 50 -0.75 0.92 26.21
C ASN A 50 0.53 0.24 25.72
N ILE A 51 1.40 0.99 25.03
CA ILE A 51 2.63 0.44 24.47
C ILE A 51 3.51 0.01 25.64
N THR A 52 3.93 -1.25 25.60
CA THR A 52 4.81 -1.83 26.62
C THR A 52 6.14 -2.20 25.98
N ALA A 53 7.21 -1.49 26.36
CA ALA A 53 8.57 -1.77 25.89
C ALA A 53 9.55 -1.65 27.06
N ASP A 54 10.40 -2.65 27.24
CA ASP A 54 11.50 -2.67 28.23
C ASP A 54 11.11 -2.24 29.66
N GLY A 55 9.90 -2.60 30.10
CA GLY A 55 9.41 -2.28 31.45
C GLY A 55 8.85 -0.87 31.61
N ALA A 56 8.83 -0.06 30.55
CA ALA A 56 8.13 1.21 30.50
C ALA A 56 6.78 1.06 29.77
N THR A 57 5.76 1.74 30.28
CA THR A 57 4.45 1.86 29.64
C THR A 57 4.29 3.27 29.10
N ILE A 58 3.96 3.38 27.81
CA ILE A 58 3.59 4.63 27.16
C ILE A 58 2.09 4.60 26.92
N ASP A 59 1.36 5.56 27.50
CA ASP A 59 -0.09 5.62 27.43
C ASP A 59 -0.59 5.67 25.97
N SER A 60 0.04 6.52 25.16
CA SER A 60 -0.26 6.61 23.73
C SER A 60 0.88 7.19 22.90
N LEU A 61 0.95 6.79 21.64
CA LEU A 61 1.89 7.32 20.64
C LEU A 61 1.19 7.38 19.28
N ASP A 62 1.32 8.50 18.59
CA ASP A 62 0.92 8.60 17.19
C ASP A 62 2.08 8.15 16.31
N ALA A 63 1.85 7.12 15.49
CA ALA A 63 2.86 6.54 14.62
C ALA A 63 2.24 5.91 13.36
N LYS A 64 3.02 5.87 12.29
CA LYS A 64 2.76 4.95 11.16
C LYS A 64 3.52 3.64 11.39
N LEU A 65 3.08 2.57 10.76
CA LEU A 65 3.70 1.25 10.85
C LEU A 65 4.10 0.74 9.47
N SER A 66 5.15 -0.05 9.39
CA SER A 66 5.49 -0.85 8.20
C SER A 66 6.05 -2.21 8.57
N LEU A 67 6.10 -3.12 7.61
CA LEU A 67 6.75 -4.41 7.76
C LEU A 67 8.04 -4.45 6.94
N ARG A 68 9.04 -5.16 7.45
CA ARG A 68 10.27 -5.46 6.72
C ARG A 68 10.64 -6.91 6.95
N GLN A 69 10.98 -7.62 5.87
CA GLN A 69 11.54 -8.96 6.01
C GLN A 69 12.98 -8.87 6.52
N ASN A 70 13.30 -9.62 7.58
CA ASN A 70 14.65 -9.72 8.14
C ASN A 70 15.45 -10.85 7.47
N ASP A 71 16.73 -10.96 7.83
CA ASP A 71 17.67 -11.95 7.27
C ASP A 71 17.26 -13.40 7.51
N ARG A 72 16.37 -13.66 8.47
CA ARG A 72 15.81 -14.99 8.77
C ARG A 72 14.54 -15.30 7.97
N GLY A 73 14.07 -14.35 7.16
CA GLY A 73 12.84 -14.45 6.39
C GLY A 73 11.56 -14.13 7.17
N SER A 74 11.65 -13.80 8.46
CA SER A 74 10.51 -13.34 9.27
C SER A 74 10.24 -11.84 9.06
N LEU A 75 9.05 -11.38 9.44
CA LEU A 75 8.69 -9.96 9.34
C LEU A 75 8.96 -9.24 10.66
N ASP A 76 9.73 -8.16 10.59
CA ASP A 76 9.87 -7.17 11.66
C ASP A 76 8.78 -6.11 11.52
N LEU A 77 8.17 -5.71 12.64
CA LEU A 77 7.32 -4.53 12.72
C LEU A 77 8.17 -3.28 12.97
N LEU A 78 8.07 -2.29 12.09
CA LEU A 78 8.74 -1.00 12.26
C LEU A 78 7.73 0.06 12.66
N VAL A 79 8.05 0.82 13.69
CA VAL A 79 7.24 1.94 14.21
C VAL A 79 7.88 3.25 13.78
N HIS A 80 7.09 4.09 13.10
CA HIS A 80 7.51 5.40 12.59
C HIS A 80 6.77 6.49 13.38
N PRO A 81 7.30 6.94 14.53
CA PRO A 81 6.66 7.97 15.34
C PRO A 81 6.71 9.33 14.63
N VAL A 82 5.93 10.28 15.15
CA VAL A 82 6.06 11.69 14.75
C VAL A 82 7.31 12.31 15.39
N TYR A 83 8.37 12.46 14.59
CA TYR A 83 9.62 13.08 15.03
C TYR A 83 9.48 14.59 15.20
N ARG A 84 10.27 15.17 16.10
CA ARG A 84 10.34 16.63 16.27
C ARG A 84 11.07 17.27 15.11
N GLU A 85 12.19 16.69 14.70
CA GLU A 85 13.08 17.15 13.64
C GLU A 85 13.46 15.94 12.79
N ALA A 86 13.56 16.14 11.48
CA ALA A 86 13.94 15.07 10.57
C ALA A 86 15.45 14.86 10.60
N SER A 87 15.87 13.59 10.58
CA SER A 87 17.28 13.25 10.40
C SER A 87 17.58 13.16 8.90
N TYR A 88 18.52 13.96 8.42
CA TYR A 88 18.89 13.97 7.00
C TYR A 88 19.71 12.72 6.68
N PRO A 89 19.37 11.94 5.63
CA PRO A 89 20.21 10.85 5.16
C PRO A 89 21.58 11.38 4.72
N GLU A 90 22.67 10.69 5.08
CA GLU A 90 24.06 11.12 4.81
C GLU A 90 24.37 11.36 3.33
N TYR A 91 23.62 10.73 2.42
CA TYR A 91 23.79 10.85 0.97
C TYR A 91 22.93 11.96 0.35
N LEU A 92 22.15 12.69 1.15
CA LEU A 92 21.49 13.93 0.74
C LEU A 92 22.32 15.14 1.17
N THR A 93 22.37 16.13 0.30
CA THR A 93 22.80 17.48 0.68
C THR A 93 21.68 18.18 1.45
N ASP A 94 22.03 19.17 2.27
CA ASP A 94 21.04 19.98 3.00
C ASP A 94 19.98 20.59 2.07
N SER A 95 20.39 21.07 0.90
CA SER A 95 19.47 21.65 -0.09
C SER A 95 18.52 20.61 -0.69
N GLU A 96 18.98 19.37 -0.93
CA GLU A 96 18.11 18.28 -1.42
C GLU A 96 17.08 17.89 -0.35
N ALA A 97 17.54 17.71 0.88
CA ALA A 97 16.69 17.38 2.02
C ALA A 97 15.64 18.47 2.25
N GLU A 98 16.05 19.74 2.35
CA GLU A 98 15.14 20.88 2.49
C GLU A 98 14.12 20.98 1.35
N SER A 99 14.53 20.65 0.12
CA SER A 99 13.64 20.67 -1.04
C SER A 99 12.49 19.67 -0.89
N LEU A 100 12.81 18.44 -0.44
CA LEU A 100 11.82 17.41 -0.13
C LEU A 100 10.91 17.81 1.04
N GLU A 101 11.48 18.36 2.12
CA GLU A 101 10.72 18.81 3.28
C GLU A 101 9.69 19.88 2.94
N LYS A 102 10.15 20.90 2.20
CA LYS A 102 9.30 22.00 1.71
C LYS A 102 8.30 21.50 0.66
N GLY A 103 8.54 20.34 0.06
CA GLY A 103 7.76 19.76 -1.03
C GLY A 103 7.94 20.50 -2.35
N ALA A 104 9.10 21.13 -2.55
CA ALA A 104 9.50 21.68 -3.82
C ALA A 104 9.86 20.57 -4.81
N GLU A 105 10.52 19.52 -4.32
CA GLU A 105 10.64 18.23 -4.98
C GLU A 105 9.77 17.19 -4.28
N VAL A 106 9.16 16.30 -5.05
CA VAL A 106 8.31 15.22 -4.50
C VAL A 106 9.15 14.04 -4.05
N ASN A 107 10.18 13.73 -4.84
CA ASN A 107 11.12 12.66 -4.60
C ASN A 107 12.45 12.96 -5.28
N LEU A 108 13.50 12.24 -4.86
CA LEU A 108 14.82 12.28 -5.48
C LEU A 108 15.33 10.87 -5.73
N GLU A 109 15.91 10.65 -6.91
CA GLU A 109 16.61 9.41 -7.24
C GLU A 109 18.07 9.51 -6.78
N LYS A 110 18.54 8.52 -6.01
CA LYS A 110 19.93 8.44 -5.54
C LYS A 110 20.51 7.06 -5.79
N ILE A 111 21.83 6.99 -5.95
CA ILE A 111 22.56 5.72 -5.94
C ILE A 111 23.30 5.65 -4.61
N ILE A 112 22.97 4.64 -3.79
CA ILE A 112 23.60 4.42 -2.48
C ILE A 112 24.43 3.15 -2.49
N ASN A 113 25.38 3.05 -1.56
CA ASN A 113 26.14 1.83 -1.31
C ASN A 113 25.61 1.19 -0.02
N ASP A 114 24.99 0.02 -0.17
CA ASP A 114 24.46 -0.78 0.94
C ASP A 114 25.29 -2.07 1.04
N HIS A 115 26.17 -2.14 2.04
CA HIS A 115 27.06 -3.28 2.29
C HIS A 115 27.88 -3.73 1.06
N GLY A 116 28.37 -2.78 0.27
CA GLY A 116 29.16 -3.04 -0.94
C GLY A 116 28.32 -3.21 -2.21
N VAL A 117 26.99 -3.24 -2.09
CA VAL A 117 26.06 -3.35 -3.21
C VAL A 117 25.51 -1.96 -3.56
N LYS A 118 25.70 -1.54 -4.82
CA LYS A 118 25.09 -0.31 -5.31
C LYS A 118 23.59 -0.53 -5.53
N LYS A 119 22.77 0.37 -5.01
CA LYS A 119 21.31 0.36 -5.18
C LYS A 119 20.84 1.71 -5.68
N GLU A 120 19.92 1.69 -6.62
CA GLU A 120 19.13 2.88 -6.98
C GLU A 120 17.96 2.97 -6.00
N VAL A 121 17.79 4.14 -5.38
CA VAL A 121 16.75 4.39 -4.39
C VAL A 121 15.99 5.65 -4.72
N LEU A 122 14.70 5.63 -4.41
CA LEU A 122 13.83 6.79 -4.37
C LEU A 122 13.78 7.31 -2.94
N VAL A 123 14.05 8.60 -2.76
CA VAL A 123 13.97 9.29 -1.47
C VAL A 123 12.78 10.22 -1.47
N GLU A 124 11.87 10.02 -0.53
CA GLU A 124 10.66 10.81 -0.31
C GLU A 124 10.68 11.41 1.11
N PHE A 125 9.87 12.44 1.36
CA PHE A 125 9.67 12.98 2.71
C PHE A 125 8.22 12.80 3.18
N ASP A 126 8.05 12.09 4.29
CA ASP A 126 6.76 11.94 4.96
C ASP A 126 6.54 13.09 5.94
N LYS A 127 5.66 14.01 5.56
CA LYS A 127 5.34 15.19 6.37
C LYS A 127 4.61 14.85 7.66
N GLU A 128 3.95 13.70 7.75
CA GLU A 128 3.20 13.31 8.94
C GLU A 128 4.13 12.82 10.05
N THR A 129 5.14 12.02 9.69
CA THR A 129 6.14 11.50 10.66
C THR A 129 7.40 12.36 10.74
N ARG A 130 7.59 13.30 9.81
CA ARG A 130 8.83 14.08 9.61
C ARG A 130 10.05 13.19 9.38
N GLU A 131 9.89 12.22 8.48
CA GLU A 131 10.91 11.23 8.19
C GLU A 131 11.17 11.10 6.68
N PHE A 132 12.42 10.83 6.32
CA PHE A 132 12.79 10.45 4.96
C PHE A 132 12.50 8.97 4.71
N ILE A 133 11.77 8.69 3.64
CA ILE A 133 11.43 7.35 3.19
C ILE A 133 12.35 6.97 2.05
N ILE A 134 12.91 5.77 2.12
CA ILE A 134 13.93 5.29 1.21
C ILE A 134 13.44 3.97 0.61
N THR A 135 13.14 4.01 -0.68
CA THR A 135 12.58 2.88 -1.40
C THR A 135 13.60 2.38 -2.42
N ASP A 136 13.96 1.11 -2.34
CA ASP A 136 14.74 0.41 -3.37
C ASP A 136 13.88 0.31 -4.64
N THR A 137 14.30 0.99 -5.72
CA THR A 137 13.47 1.10 -6.95
C THR A 137 13.25 -0.26 -7.61
N GLU A 138 14.19 -1.19 -7.45
CA GLU A 138 14.06 -2.56 -7.99
C GLU A 138 13.00 -3.38 -7.26
N LYS A 139 12.62 -2.98 -6.05
CA LYS A 139 11.58 -3.65 -5.24
C LYS A 139 10.20 -3.03 -5.44
N VAL A 140 10.08 -1.94 -6.19
CA VAL A 140 8.78 -1.32 -6.49
C VAL A 140 7.98 -2.25 -7.39
N LEU A 141 6.78 -2.62 -6.93
CA LEU A 141 5.83 -3.38 -7.74
C LEU A 141 5.25 -2.46 -8.83
N VAL A 142 5.73 -2.63 -10.06
CA VAL A 142 5.27 -1.86 -11.22
C VAL A 142 4.12 -2.58 -11.90
N PRO A 143 2.95 -1.93 -12.09
CA PRO A 143 1.84 -2.55 -12.79
C PRO A 143 2.11 -2.71 -14.30
N ASP A 144 1.58 -3.78 -14.88
CA ASP A 144 1.56 -3.99 -16.32
C ASP A 144 0.46 -3.18 -17.00
N MET A 145 -0.69 -3.03 -16.33
CA MET A 145 -1.81 -2.22 -16.81
C MET A 145 -2.41 -1.40 -15.68
N VAL A 146 -3.00 -0.27 -16.03
CA VAL A 146 -3.87 0.52 -15.16
C VAL A 146 -5.12 0.90 -15.93
N ASN A 147 -6.30 0.70 -15.34
CA ASN A 147 -7.60 0.96 -15.96
C ASN A 147 -7.73 0.34 -17.36
N ASN A 148 -7.32 -0.93 -17.49
CA ASN A 148 -7.34 -1.69 -18.74
C ASN A 148 -6.43 -1.15 -19.87
N GLU A 149 -5.51 -0.23 -19.56
CA GLU A 149 -4.50 0.29 -20.48
C GLU A 149 -3.11 -0.27 -20.12
N TYR A 150 -2.41 -0.85 -21.10
CA TYR A 150 -1.04 -1.34 -20.91
C TYR A 150 -0.07 -0.18 -20.73
N LEU A 151 0.76 -0.25 -19.69
CA LEU A 151 1.83 0.71 -19.50
C LEU A 151 2.98 0.41 -20.47
N SER A 152 3.44 1.44 -21.18
CA SER A 152 4.66 1.39 -21.97
C SER A 152 5.89 1.18 -21.08
N LEU A 153 7.01 0.75 -21.68
CA LEU A 153 8.27 0.62 -20.93
C LEU A 153 8.66 1.95 -20.26
N GLU A 154 8.49 3.07 -20.97
CA GLU A 154 8.77 4.39 -20.41
C GLU A 154 7.85 4.71 -19.22
N GLN A 155 6.54 4.45 -19.33
CA GLN A 155 5.60 4.68 -18.23
C GLN A 155 5.94 3.80 -17.01
N LYS A 156 6.35 2.55 -17.23
CA LYS A 156 6.81 1.65 -16.16
C LYS A 156 8.07 2.18 -15.47
N GLU A 157 9.07 2.64 -16.22
CA GLU A 157 10.27 3.26 -15.65
C GLU A 157 9.94 4.53 -14.86
N ARG A 158 9.06 5.39 -15.40
CA ARG A 158 8.61 6.60 -14.71
C ARG A 158 7.93 6.26 -13.39
N TYR A 159 6.99 5.31 -13.39
CA TYR A 159 6.31 4.87 -12.18
C TYR A 159 7.30 4.32 -11.14
N ARG A 160 8.25 3.46 -11.56
CA ARG A 160 9.29 2.89 -10.69
C ARG A 160 10.12 3.98 -10.00
N LYS A 161 10.38 5.07 -10.72
CA LYS A 161 11.13 6.24 -10.25
C LYS A 161 10.27 7.29 -9.55
N GLY A 162 9.04 6.96 -9.15
CA GLY A 162 8.13 7.89 -8.47
C GLY A 162 7.64 9.06 -9.32
N LYS A 163 7.83 9.02 -10.64
CA LYS A 163 7.41 10.07 -11.57
C LYS A 163 5.96 9.85 -12.00
N GLU A 164 5.30 10.96 -12.33
CA GLU A 164 3.93 10.94 -12.85
C GLU A 164 3.85 10.17 -14.17
N VAL A 165 2.86 9.27 -14.23
CA VAL A 165 2.42 8.54 -15.41
C VAL A 165 1.03 9.02 -15.78
N GLU A 166 0.82 9.28 -17.07
CA GLU A 166 -0.47 9.67 -17.63
C GLU A 166 -0.95 8.62 -18.63
N LEU A 167 -2.22 8.22 -18.51
CA LEU A 167 -2.92 7.33 -19.42
C LEU A 167 -3.64 8.12 -20.52
N SER A 168 -4.07 7.44 -21.57
CA SER A 168 -4.79 8.05 -22.70
C SER A 168 -6.12 8.71 -22.30
N ASP A 169 -6.72 8.31 -21.18
CA ASP A 169 -7.97 8.86 -20.65
C ASP A 169 -7.77 10.07 -19.69
N GLY A 170 -6.53 10.54 -19.53
CA GLY A 170 -6.15 11.63 -18.64
C GLY A 170 -6.04 11.23 -17.17
N THR A 171 -6.12 9.94 -16.84
CA THR A 171 -5.75 9.42 -15.52
C THR A 171 -4.26 9.63 -15.31
N ARG A 172 -3.91 10.28 -14.19
CA ARG A 172 -2.52 10.56 -13.80
C ARG A 172 -2.27 9.94 -12.44
N PHE A 173 -1.16 9.25 -12.30
CA PHE A 173 -0.80 8.53 -11.09
C PHE A 173 0.71 8.41 -10.93
N GLN A 174 1.17 8.15 -9.72
CA GLN A 174 2.58 7.91 -9.42
C GLN A 174 2.72 6.99 -8.21
N TYR A 175 3.85 6.30 -8.14
CA TYR A 175 4.27 5.62 -6.91
C TYR A 175 4.48 6.65 -5.78
N ALA A 176 4.10 6.27 -4.55
CA ALA A 176 4.27 7.08 -3.35
C ALA A 176 4.49 6.16 -2.15
N GLY A 177 5.75 5.95 -1.75
CA GLY A 177 6.12 4.99 -0.70
C GLY A 177 5.66 5.39 0.70
N GLY A 178 5.44 6.69 0.92
CA GLY A 178 4.86 7.22 2.17
C GLY A 178 3.34 7.18 2.26
N ASP A 179 2.66 6.82 1.17
CA ASP A 179 1.21 6.74 1.14
C ASP A 179 0.73 5.33 1.50
N ALA A 180 -0.38 5.23 2.24
CA ALA A 180 -0.89 3.93 2.70
C ALA A 180 -1.36 3.02 1.56
N ARG A 181 -1.68 3.62 0.40
CA ARG A 181 -2.01 2.87 -0.81
C ARG A 181 -0.81 2.62 -1.72
N GLY A 182 0.37 3.13 -1.38
CA GLY A 182 1.59 3.06 -2.20
C GLY A 182 1.52 3.85 -3.51
N VAL A 183 0.41 4.55 -3.76
CA VAL A 183 0.07 5.22 -5.02
C VAL A 183 -0.72 6.48 -4.72
N ARG A 184 -0.45 7.53 -5.50
CA ARG A 184 -1.29 8.74 -5.59
C ARG A 184 -1.83 8.90 -6.99
N ALA A 185 -3.01 9.50 -7.12
CA ALA A 185 -3.65 9.70 -8.40
C ALA A 185 -4.55 10.93 -8.43
N ASN A 186 -4.85 11.43 -9.63
CA ASN A 186 -5.90 12.44 -9.80
C ASN A 186 -7.32 11.87 -9.64
N LYS A 187 -7.48 10.54 -9.65
CA LYS A 187 -8.73 9.80 -9.41
C LYS A 187 -8.77 9.20 -8.00
N LEU A 188 -9.98 8.99 -7.46
CA LEU A 188 -10.18 8.39 -6.15
C LEU A 188 -9.99 6.86 -6.13
N ALA A 189 -10.02 6.23 -7.29
CA ALA A 189 -9.84 4.79 -7.43
C ALA A 189 -9.16 4.46 -8.76
N LEU A 190 -8.38 3.39 -8.76
CA LEU A 190 -7.71 2.81 -9.92
C LEU A 190 -7.74 1.29 -9.84
N ILE A 191 -7.68 0.64 -11.00
CA ILE A 191 -7.45 -0.80 -11.07
C ILE A 191 -6.14 -1.03 -11.78
N ALA A 192 -5.16 -1.55 -11.05
CA ALA A 192 -3.90 -1.98 -11.63
C ALA A 192 -3.90 -3.50 -11.82
N SER A 193 -3.07 -3.99 -12.73
CA SER A 193 -2.84 -5.42 -12.86
C SER A 193 -1.39 -5.74 -13.16
N VAL A 194 -0.94 -6.90 -12.67
CA VAL A 194 0.40 -7.46 -12.88
C VAL A 194 0.26 -8.84 -13.50
N ILE A 195 1.07 -9.14 -14.50
CA ILE A 195 1.15 -10.43 -15.16
C ILE A 195 2.23 -11.26 -14.46
N VAL A 196 1.81 -12.36 -13.82
CA VAL A 196 2.70 -13.27 -13.09
C VAL A 196 2.39 -14.70 -13.52
N ASP A 197 3.43 -15.45 -13.89
CA ASP A 197 3.34 -16.90 -14.24
C ASP A 197 2.26 -17.25 -15.28
N GLY A 198 2.00 -16.34 -16.22
CA GLY A 198 1.00 -16.52 -17.28
C GLY A 198 -0.44 -16.19 -16.87
N GLY A 199 -0.67 -15.69 -15.65
CA GLY A 199 -1.96 -15.19 -15.16
C GLY A 199 -1.92 -13.70 -14.82
N MET A 200 -3.07 -13.03 -14.89
CA MET A 200 -3.20 -11.60 -14.57
C MET A 200 -3.78 -11.41 -13.17
N SER A 201 -3.05 -10.77 -12.27
CA SER A 201 -3.53 -10.43 -10.93
C SER A 201 -3.99 -8.98 -10.90
N TYR A 202 -5.13 -8.71 -10.25
CA TYR A 202 -5.74 -7.38 -10.21
C TYR A 202 -5.67 -6.77 -8.82
N LEU A 203 -5.49 -5.44 -8.81
CA LEU A 203 -5.33 -4.58 -7.67
C LEU A 203 -6.36 -3.46 -7.74
N LEU A 204 -7.24 -3.40 -6.74
CA LEU A 204 -8.19 -2.30 -6.61
C LEU A 204 -7.68 -1.31 -5.56
N TYR A 205 -7.30 -0.12 -6.02
CA TYR A 205 -6.99 1.00 -5.17
C TYR A 205 -8.23 1.87 -4.99
N LYS A 206 -8.56 2.24 -3.75
CA LYS A 206 -9.71 3.09 -3.39
C LYS A 206 -9.30 4.09 -2.32
N GLY A 207 -9.94 5.25 -2.37
CA GLY A 207 -9.64 6.35 -1.46
C GLY A 207 -8.21 6.84 -1.67
N LEU A 208 -7.76 6.86 -2.92
CA LEU A 208 -6.43 7.37 -3.27
C LEU A 208 -6.33 8.84 -2.91
N ASN A 209 -5.17 9.24 -2.38
CA ASN A 209 -4.84 10.64 -2.21
C ASN A 209 -4.52 11.29 -3.57
N ALA A 210 -4.74 12.60 -3.64
CA ALA A 210 -4.40 13.41 -4.80
C ALA A 210 -2.88 13.39 -5.05
N MET A 211 -2.49 13.75 -6.27
CA MET A 211 -1.09 14.01 -6.61
C MET A 211 -0.46 15.04 -5.65
N PHE A 212 0.85 14.95 -5.44
CA PHE A 212 1.54 15.83 -4.50
C PHE A 212 1.32 17.31 -4.83
N GLY A 213 1.03 18.10 -3.79
CA GLY A 213 0.73 19.54 -3.93
C GLY A 213 -0.62 19.85 -4.58
N GLN A 214 -1.42 18.85 -4.95
CA GLN A 214 -2.71 19.02 -5.61
C GLN A 214 -3.87 18.63 -4.68
N LYS A 215 -5.08 19.06 -5.05
CA LYS A 215 -6.35 18.58 -4.48
C LYS A 215 -7.12 17.84 -5.55
N HIS A 216 -7.96 16.89 -5.15
CA HIS A 216 -8.90 16.29 -6.08
C HIS A 216 -9.83 17.34 -6.67
N ASP A 217 -10.03 17.26 -7.99
CA ASP A 217 -11.10 17.99 -8.66
C ASP A 217 -12.44 17.37 -8.24
N PRO A 218 -13.31 18.10 -7.52
CA PRO A 218 -14.58 17.56 -7.01
C PRO A 218 -15.53 17.06 -8.10
N GLN A 219 -15.35 17.47 -9.36
CA GLN A 219 -16.21 17.08 -10.48
C GLN A 219 -15.63 15.93 -11.32
N LYS A 220 -14.34 15.60 -11.14
CA LYS A 220 -13.64 14.65 -12.01
C LYS A 220 -13.00 13.48 -11.29
N ALA A 221 -12.75 13.59 -9.98
CA ALA A 221 -11.98 12.60 -9.25
C ALA A 221 -12.74 11.26 -9.06
N ASP A 222 -14.07 11.31 -9.01
CA ASP A 222 -14.96 10.15 -8.90
C ASP A 222 -15.60 9.72 -10.24
N VAL A 223 -15.31 10.46 -11.31
CA VAL A 223 -15.74 10.12 -12.67
C VAL A 223 -14.69 9.21 -13.31
N TYR A 224 -15.04 7.94 -13.49
CA TYR A 224 -14.12 6.92 -14.01
C TYR A 224 -14.30 6.66 -15.51
N SER A 225 -13.22 6.27 -16.17
CA SER A 225 -13.21 5.98 -17.59
C SER A 225 -13.84 4.62 -17.92
N LYS A 226 -14.12 4.39 -19.21
CA LYS A 226 -14.50 3.07 -19.71
C LYS A 226 -13.48 1.99 -19.34
N GLY A 227 -12.19 2.33 -19.38
CA GLY A 227 -11.10 1.42 -19.04
C GLY A 227 -11.15 0.96 -17.57
N TYR A 228 -11.44 1.87 -16.65
CA TYR A 228 -11.65 1.51 -15.23
C TYR A 228 -12.79 0.50 -15.06
N TYR A 229 -13.96 0.75 -15.66
CA TYR A 229 -15.11 -0.15 -15.52
C TYR A 229 -14.86 -1.53 -16.16
N GLN A 230 -14.14 -1.58 -17.28
CA GLN A 230 -13.73 -2.85 -17.89
C GLN A 230 -12.78 -3.63 -16.97
N ALA A 231 -11.73 -2.98 -16.46
CA ALA A 231 -10.81 -3.62 -15.52
C ALA A 231 -11.52 -4.11 -14.25
N LEU A 232 -12.56 -3.40 -13.79
CA LEU A 232 -13.38 -3.82 -12.66
C LEU A 232 -14.17 -5.08 -12.96
N GLU A 233 -14.79 -5.14 -14.13
CA GLU A 233 -15.53 -6.30 -14.60
C GLU A 233 -14.60 -7.53 -14.73
N ASP A 234 -13.42 -7.35 -15.31
CA ASP A 234 -12.43 -8.42 -15.50
C ASP A 234 -11.90 -8.94 -14.16
N MET A 235 -11.61 -8.03 -13.21
CA MET A 235 -11.26 -8.40 -11.84
C MET A 235 -12.39 -9.22 -11.16
N ILE A 236 -13.65 -8.80 -11.30
CA ILE A 236 -14.78 -9.51 -10.70
C ILE A 236 -14.92 -10.91 -11.30
N LYS A 237 -14.90 -11.04 -12.63
CA LYS A 237 -14.96 -12.32 -13.34
C LYS A 237 -13.85 -13.27 -12.89
N LYS A 238 -12.61 -12.77 -12.79
CA LYS A 238 -11.48 -13.57 -12.32
C LYS A 238 -11.70 -14.11 -10.90
N ASN A 239 -12.11 -13.24 -9.98
CA ASN A 239 -12.42 -13.63 -8.60
C ASN A 239 -13.57 -14.66 -8.52
N GLU A 240 -14.53 -14.64 -9.44
CA GLU A 240 -15.59 -15.64 -9.50
C GLU A 240 -15.09 -16.99 -10.02
N THR A 241 -14.20 -16.99 -11.02
CA THR A 241 -13.62 -18.22 -11.58
C THR A 241 -12.63 -18.91 -10.64
N GLU A 242 -11.93 -18.15 -9.78
CA GLU A 242 -10.95 -18.69 -8.83
C GLU A 242 -11.58 -19.13 -7.49
N ARG A 243 -12.89 -18.94 -7.28
CA ARG A 243 -13.59 -19.44 -6.09
C ARG A 243 -13.69 -20.97 -6.14
N PRO A 244 -13.18 -21.72 -5.15
CA PRO A 244 -13.33 -23.17 -5.13
C PRO A 244 -14.81 -23.57 -5.05
N ALA A 245 -15.19 -24.59 -5.83
CA ALA A 245 -16.57 -25.08 -5.98
C ALA A 245 -17.25 -25.47 -4.65
N ASN A 246 -16.49 -25.66 -3.57
CA ASN A 246 -17.00 -26.12 -2.28
C ASN A 246 -17.90 -25.11 -1.53
N ARG A 247 -17.92 -23.82 -1.92
CA ARG A 247 -18.84 -22.83 -1.30
C ARG A 247 -20.21 -22.73 -1.99
N ARG A 248 -20.41 -23.37 -3.15
CA ARG A 248 -21.75 -23.38 -3.80
C ARG A 248 -22.73 -24.30 -3.04
N ASN A 249 -22.23 -25.31 -2.32
CA ASN A 249 -23.06 -26.30 -1.64
C ASN A 249 -23.59 -25.84 -0.27
N GLU A 250 -22.94 -24.91 0.42
CA GLU A 250 -23.45 -24.38 1.70
C GLU A 250 -24.71 -23.52 1.49
N SER A 251 -24.77 -22.74 0.41
CA SER A 251 -25.97 -21.95 0.06
C SER A 251 -27.17 -22.80 -0.35
N GLU A 252 -26.97 -24.02 -0.84
CA GLU A 252 -28.06 -24.97 -1.14
C GLU A 252 -28.50 -25.76 0.10
N GLN A 253 -27.58 -26.14 0.99
CA GLN A 253 -27.95 -26.78 2.25
C GLN A 253 -28.76 -25.85 3.16
N ILE A 254 -28.39 -24.57 3.29
CA ILE A 254 -29.14 -23.62 4.13
C ILE A 254 -30.57 -23.37 3.58
N ARG A 255 -30.74 -23.42 2.25
CA ARG A 255 -32.06 -23.33 1.59
C ARG A 255 -32.91 -24.60 1.71
N ALA A 256 -32.28 -25.77 1.86
CA ALA A 256 -32.98 -27.03 2.07
C ALA A 256 -33.51 -27.18 3.52
N TYR A 257 -32.77 -26.67 4.52
CA TYR A 257 -33.21 -26.72 5.93
C TYR A 257 -34.31 -25.70 6.29
N THR A 258 -34.52 -24.65 5.49
CA THR A 258 -35.56 -23.64 5.75
C THR A 258 -36.92 -23.97 5.10
N ARG A 259 -37.03 -25.02 4.28
CA ARG A 259 -38.30 -25.40 3.60
C ARG A 259 -39.04 -26.60 4.21
N SER A 260 -38.46 -27.35 5.14
CA SER A 260 -39.10 -28.58 5.68
C SER A 260 -39.78 -28.41 7.04
N GLY A 261 -39.79 -27.21 7.62
CA GLY A 261 -40.36 -26.96 8.95
C GLY A 261 -41.68 -26.21 8.93
N TYR A 262 -42.71 -26.65 8.22
CA TYR A 262 -44.12 -26.34 8.54
C TYR A 262 -45.06 -27.18 7.66
N SER A 263 -45.59 -28.28 8.20
CA SER A 263 -46.88 -28.83 7.82
C SER A 263 -47.41 -29.72 8.94
N ARG A 264 -48.38 -29.14 9.67
CA ARG A 264 -49.46 -29.72 10.50
C ARG A 264 -49.16 -30.88 11.43
#